data_AF-A0A820QVZ5-F1
#
_entry.id   AF-A0A820QVZ5-F1
#
_cell.length_a   1.000
_cell.length_b   1.000
_cell.length_c   1.000
_cell.angle_alpha   90.00
_cell.angle_beta   90.00
_cell.angle_gamma   90.00
#
_symmetry.space_group_name_H-M   'P 1'
#
loop_
_entity.id
_entity.type
_entity.pdbx_description
1 polymer ?
#
loop_
_entity_poly.entity_id
_entity_poly.type
_entity_poly.pdbx_seq_one_letter_code
_entity_poly.pdbx_strand_id
1 'polypeptide(L)'
;MAVPFRAKDVVVDRTEFGHPDVALVLTHLSYYYSGLSDLQLSQCFNRLNDEETDPGVIYDQWVLYEGEDNVTQSIKKWSGVNLQDYRQLTECLFPIFRYNMLVIHYFLNHFVIPREAKQFPNKLVASAWDLSSPLRSKIITGFSGTNDTQLLLPVHIRQYDLPELQKTDAIVVNNLLQPENENYQSLLINATTENILKQIIRYKETINVILDVGALFIDGTNREIAIKWLNLSDRNQVDYVVYFDCDSIVIDDRQSHSCPFVTSPASERLDRCIFYLDEIHTRGTDFKFPVGFKAAVTLGNGLTKDRFVQACMRMRKLGNGHTLTFWSSHEVHQQIEILKTNSITIDRRRSESNESINLIDILRWVYENTQQATWNGLYHWATQSLSFQRKVSAFQHIVWNDNQQVFTNSIMTDLSKECCEPEITELRSMYGAARKLQTLFEIHHKRYEHTHHHLSIETKDAVLKRLRDYGGTKQRLSQLLDEEQKRELEQELEEERQLERPPSVEPCKPIMHKEIE
;
A
#
# COMPACT_ATOMS: atom_id res chain seq x y z
N MET A 1 2.08 0.67 -16.85
CA MET A 1 2.66 -0.58 -16.31
C MET A 1 1.63 -1.25 -15.42
N ALA A 2 1.76 -2.55 -15.11
CA ALA A 2 0.93 -3.22 -14.11
C ALA A 2 1.21 -2.63 -12.72
N VAL A 3 0.15 -2.41 -11.96
CA VAL A 3 0.15 -1.75 -10.65
C VAL A 3 -0.63 -2.59 -9.65
N PRO A 4 -0.28 -2.54 -8.35
CA PRO A 4 -1.07 -3.17 -7.33
C PRO A 4 -2.42 -2.45 -7.15
N PHE A 5 -3.46 -3.22 -6.89
CA PHE A 5 -4.82 -2.74 -6.67
C PHE A 5 -5.15 -2.76 -5.18
N ARG A 6 -5.89 -1.74 -4.72
CA ARG A 6 -6.40 -1.67 -3.34
C ARG A 6 -7.67 -2.50 -3.18
N ALA A 7 -8.50 -2.45 -4.21
CA ALA A 7 -9.76 -3.16 -4.37
C ALA A 7 -9.98 -3.42 -5.86
N LYS A 8 -11.01 -4.16 -6.24
CA LYS A 8 -11.32 -4.37 -7.67
C LYS A 8 -11.55 -3.01 -8.33
N ASP A 9 -10.86 -2.78 -9.44
CA ASP A 9 -10.95 -1.57 -10.25
C ASP A 9 -10.52 -0.26 -9.56
N VAL A 10 -9.95 -0.34 -8.35
CA VAL A 10 -9.31 0.80 -7.64
C VAL A 10 -7.81 0.57 -7.56
N VAL A 11 -7.09 1.20 -8.49
CA VAL A 11 -5.63 1.28 -8.44
C VAL A 11 -5.21 2.04 -7.19
N VAL A 12 -4.18 1.57 -6.48
CA VAL A 12 -3.55 2.42 -5.48
C VAL A 12 -2.74 3.47 -6.23
N ASP A 13 -3.16 4.73 -6.14
CA ASP A 13 -2.43 5.84 -6.79
C ASP A 13 -0.93 5.73 -6.52
N ARG A 14 -0.15 5.84 -7.61
CA ARG A 14 1.30 5.95 -7.59
C ARG A 14 2.00 4.73 -6.96
N THR A 15 1.42 3.54 -7.00
CA THR A 15 2.02 2.35 -6.38
C THR A 15 2.58 1.39 -7.42
N GLU A 16 3.72 0.77 -7.13
CA GLU A 16 4.45 -0.16 -7.97
C GLU A 16 4.83 -1.41 -7.17
N PHE A 17 4.99 -2.54 -7.87
CA PHE A 17 5.53 -3.74 -7.25
C PHE A 17 7.01 -3.54 -6.92
N GLY A 18 7.42 -3.93 -5.71
CA GLY A 18 8.81 -3.79 -5.26
C GLY A 18 9.85 -4.54 -6.06
N HIS A 19 9.46 -5.69 -6.62
CA HIS A 19 10.33 -6.51 -7.44
C HIS A 19 10.07 -6.21 -8.91
N PRO A 20 11.09 -5.77 -9.69
CA PRO A 20 10.91 -5.34 -11.08
C PRO A 20 10.33 -6.45 -11.97
N ASP A 21 10.75 -7.72 -11.78
CA ASP A 21 10.16 -8.85 -12.52
C ASP A 21 8.66 -8.98 -12.32
N VAL A 22 8.12 -8.71 -11.12
CA VAL A 22 6.69 -8.84 -10.87
C VAL A 22 5.93 -7.79 -11.67
N ALA A 23 6.40 -6.54 -11.65
CA ALA A 23 5.83 -5.46 -12.46
C ALA A 23 5.91 -5.80 -13.95
N LEU A 24 7.07 -6.23 -14.45
CA LEU A 24 7.27 -6.57 -15.86
C LEU A 24 6.40 -7.76 -16.28
N VAL A 25 6.43 -8.88 -15.56
CA VAL A 25 5.68 -10.10 -15.90
C VAL A 25 4.18 -9.82 -15.89
N LEU A 26 3.65 -9.18 -14.85
CA LEU A 26 2.22 -8.85 -14.78
C LEU A 26 1.81 -7.86 -15.87
N THR A 27 2.68 -6.91 -16.24
CA THR A 27 2.44 -6.00 -17.38
C THR A 27 2.31 -6.80 -18.66
N HIS A 28 3.26 -7.69 -18.95
CA HIS A 28 3.23 -8.50 -20.17
C HIS A 28 1.99 -9.40 -20.21
N LEU A 29 1.69 -10.10 -19.11
CA LEU A 29 0.49 -10.94 -19.01
C LEU A 29 -0.78 -10.13 -19.26
N SER A 30 -0.91 -8.94 -18.66
CA SER A 30 -2.07 -8.07 -18.89
C SER A 30 -2.29 -7.80 -20.38
N TYR A 31 -1.22 -7.40 -21.09
CA TYR A 31 -1.32 -7.11 -22.53
C TYR A 31 -1.51 -8.36 -23.39
N TYR A 32 -0.97 -9.52 -23.01
CA TYR A 32 -1.25 -10.77 -23.73
C TYR A 32 -2.70 -11.20 -23.59
N TYR A 33 -3.32 -10.99 -22.42
CA TYR A 33 -4.73 -11.33 -22.21
C TYR A 33 -5.69 -10.31 -22.85
N SER A 34 -5.37 -9.02 -22.81
CA SER A 34 -6.25 -7.98 -23.35
C SER A 34 -6.04 -7.70 -24.84
N GLY A 35 -4.85 -8.00 -25.35
CA GLY A 35 -4.37 -7.47 -26.63
C GLY A 35 -4.14 -5.96 -26.59
N LEU A 36 -3.73 -5.41 -27.72
CA LEU A 36 -3.58 -3.96 -27.93
C LEU A 36 -4.90 -3.32 -28.39
N SER A 37 -5.13 -2.06 -28.03
CA SER A 37 -6.21 -1.26 -28.63
C SER A 37 -5.83 -0.80 -30.05
N ASP A 38 -6.82 -0.36 -30.83
CA ASP A 38 -6.61 0.13 -32.20
C ASP A 38 -5.67 1.34 -32.23
N LEU A 39 -5.78 2.20 -31.21
CA LEU A 39 -4.89 3.33 -31.02
C LEU A 39 -3.44 2.87 -30.77
N GLN A 40 -3.25 1.87 -29.92
CA GLN A 40 -1.93 1.32 -29.60
C GLN A 40 -1.31 0.61 -30.81
N LEU A 41 -2.10 -0.14 -31.58
CA LEU A 41 -1.66 -0.74 -32.84
C LEU A 41 -1.27 0.32 -33.85
N SER A 42 -2.07 1.37 -34.00
CA SER A 42 -1.75 2.51 -34.87
C SER A 42 -0.41 3.15 -34.48
N GLN A 43 -0.16 3.33 -33.19
CA GLN A 43 1.13 3.83 -32.68
C GLN A 43 2.30 2.91 -33.07
N CYS A 44 2.14 1.59 -32.92
CA CYS A 44 3.17 0.63 -33.32
C CYS A 44 3.50 0.73 -34.81
N PHE A 45 2.48 0.71 -35.68
CA PHE A 45 2.69 0.72 -37.12
C PHE A 45 3.20 2.06 -37.66
N ASN A 46 2.74 3.19 -37.10
CA ASN A 46 3.28 4.50 -37.44
C ASN A 46 4.76 4.59 -37.03
N ARG A 47 5.12 4.17 -35.81
CA ARG A 47 6.52 4.14 -35.38
C ARG A 47 7.36 3.22 -36.24
N LEU A 48 6.85 2.03 -36.58
CA LEU A 48 7.51 1.10 -37.48
C LEU A 48 7.83 1.79 -38.82
N ASN A 49 6.88 2.54 -39.38
CA ASN A 49 7.08 3.28 -40.62
C ASN A 49 8.09 4.43 -40.49
N ASP A 50 8.02 5.18 -39.39
CA ASP A 50 8.68 6.48 -39.26
C ASP A 50 10.09 6.37 -38.66
N GLU A 51 10.33 5.39 -37.79
CA GLU A 51 11.54 5.32 -36.96
C GLU A 51 12.40 4.06 -37.18
N GLU A 52 11.86 2.97 -37.73
CA GLU A 52 12.64 1.75 -37.94
C GLU A 52 13.42 1.79 -39.25
N THR A 53 14.66 1.31 -39.22
CA THR A 53 15.55 1.34 -40.40
C THR A 53 15.12 0.31 -41.46
N ASP A 54 14.60 -0.84 -41.04
CA ASP A 54 14.10 -1.89 -41.92
C ASP A 54 12.74 -2.42 -41.41
N PRO A 55 11.64 -1.69 -41.65
CA PRO A 55 10.32 -2.09 -41.18
C PRO A 55 9.83 -3.39 -41.80
N GLY A 56 10.30 -3.72 -43.01
CA GLY A 56 9.91 -4.95 -43.71
C GLY A 56 10.39 -6.21 -42.98
N VAL A 57 11.63 -6.20 -42.49
CA VAL A 57 12.18 -7.34 -41.74
C VAL A 57 11.45 -7.57 -40.42
N ILE A 58 11.14 -6.49 -39.68
CA ILE A 58 10.40 -6.59 -38.42
C ILE A 58 8.97 -7.09 -38.68
N TYR A 59 8.30 -6.53 -39.69
CA TYR A 59 6.96 -6.94 -40.07
C TYR A 59 6.87 -8.40 -40.53
N ASP A 60 7.86 -8.87 -41.29
CA ASP A 60 7.93 -10.27 -41.74
C ASP A 60 8.01 -11.23 -40.54
N GLN A 61 8.66 -10.85 -39.43
CA GLN A 61 8.66 -11.64 -38.19
C GLN A 61 7.27 -11.68 -37.55
N TRP A 62 6.55 -10.56 -37.54
CA TRP A 62 5.19 -10.50 -37.01
C TRP A 62 4.24 -11.38 -37.81
N VAL A 63 4.30 -11.32 -39.15
CA VAL A 63 3.53 -12.19 -40.07
C VAL A 63 3.86 -13.66 -39.86
N LEU A 64 5.16 -14.00 -39.73
CA LEU A 64 5.59 -15.37 -39.49
C LEU A 64 5.04 -15.93 -38.18
N TYR A 65 4.97 -15.12 -37.12
CA TYR A 65 4.44 -15.51 -35.82
C TYR A 65 2.95 -15.88 -35.87
N GLU A 66 2.14 -15.15 -36.64
CA GLU A 66 0.71 -15.48 -36.84
C GLU A 66 0.49 -16.72 -37.72
N GLY A 67 1.53 -17.13 -38.46
CA GLY A 67 1.43 -18.13 -39.50
C GLY A 67 0.95 -17.49 -40.81
N GLU A 68 1.75 -17.64 -41.86
CA GLU A 68 1.52 -16.97 -43.15
C GLU A 68 0.15 -17.25 -43.78
N ASP A 69 -0.47 -18.39 -43.50
CA ASP A 69 -1.78 -18.78 -44.02
C ASP A 69 -2.95 -18.05 -43.32
N ASN A 70 -2.71 -17.52 -42.12
CA ASN A 70 -3.69 -16.77 -41.34
C ASN A 70 -3.70 -15.27 -41.70
N VAL A 71 -2.73 -14.81 -42.49
CA VAL A 71 -2.57 -13.41 -42.88
C VAL A 71 -3.07 -13.19 -44.30
N THR A 72 -3.93 -12.20 -44.50
CA THR A 72 -4.51 -11.91 -45.82
C THR A 72 -3.43 -11.41 -46.78
N GLN A 73 -3.51 -11.83 -48.06
CA GLN A 73 -2.52 -11.49 -49.07
C GLN A 73 -2.24 -9.98 -49.22
N SER A 74 -3.25 -9.14 -48.97
CA SER A 74 -3.14 -7.67 -49.02
C SER A 74 -2.20 -7.08 -47.98
N ILE A 75 -1.97 -7.79 -46.86
CA ILE A 75 -1.12 -7.36 -45.75
C ILE A 75 -0.01 -8.39 -45.47
N LYS A 76 0.28 -9.31 -46.39
CA LYS A 76 1.30 -10.35 -46.17
C LYS A 76 2.74 -9.79 -46.19
N LYS A 77 2.92 -8.61 -46.77
CA LYS A 77 4.19 -7.88 -46.83
C LYS A 77 3.97 -6.44 -46.41
N TRP A 78 5.01 -5.84 -45.80
CA TRP A 78 4.97 -4.45 -45.33
C TRP A 78 4.58 -3.47 -46.44
N SER A 79 5.06 -3.67 -47.67
CA SER A 79 4.70 -2.84 -48.83
C SER A 79 3.21 -2.85 -49.20
N GLY A 80 2.43 -3.82 -48.71
CA GLY A 80 0.98 -3.90 -48.91
C GLY A 80 0.16 -3.18 -47.84
N VAL A 81 0.80 -2.79 -46.72
CA VAL A 81 0.14 -2.09 -45.62
C VAL A 81 0.03 -0.60 -45.93
N ASN A 82 -1.19 -0.08 -45.96
CA ASN A 82 -1.47 1.34 -46.13
C ASN A 82 -1.99 1.95 -44.83
N LEU A 83 -1.16 2.71 -44.13
CA LEU A 83 -1.51 3.35 -42.85
C LEU A 83 -2.56 4.46 -42.97
N GLN A 84 -2.91 4.89 -44.19
CA GLN A 84 -3.98 5.85 -44.45
C GLN A 84 -5.33 5.16 -44.77
N ASP A 85 -5.32 3.86 -45.06
CA ASP A 85 -6.54 3.10 -45.32
C ASP A 85 -7.12 2.57 -44.01
N TYR A 86 -7.98 3.38 -43.39
CA TYR A 86 -8.67 3.03 -42.15
C TYR A 86 -9.37 1.66 -42.23
N ARG A 87 -9.96 1.32 -43.38
CA ARG A 87 -10.71 0.06 -43.52
C ARG A 87 -9.76 -1.14 -43.55
N GLN A 88 -8.65 -1.05 -44.28
CA GLN A 88 -7.62 -2.10 -44.26
C GLN A 88 -7.05 -2.28 -42.85
N LEU A 89 -6.83 -1.18 -42.12
CA LEU A 89 -6.34 -1.22 -40.74
C LEU A 89 -7.33 -1.92 -39.81
N THR A 90 -8.60 -1.48 -39.76
CA THR A 90 -9.56 -1.98 -38.77
C THR A 90 -10.15 -3.35 -39.11
N GLU A 91 -10.33 -3.66 -40.40
CA GLU A 91 -10.98 -4.91 -40.83
C GLU A 91 -9.97 -6.04 -41.11
N CYS A 92 -8.71 -5.73 -41.41
CA CYS A 92 -7.71 -6.75 -41.78
C CYS A 92 -6.50 -6.74 -40.85
N LEU A 93 -5.81 -5.61 -40.71
CA LEU A 93 -4.52 -5.57 -40.00
C LEU A 93 -4.69 -5.74 -38.48
N PHE A 94 -5.50 -4.89 -37.83
CA PHE A 94 -5.63 -4.88 -36.38
C PHE A 94 -6.21 -6.18 -35.81
N PRO A 95 -7.25 -6.82 -36.40
CA PRO A 95 -7.76 -8.08 -35.87
C PRO A 95 -6.71 -9.19 -35.81
N ILE A 96 -5.81 -9.25 -36.80
CA ILE A 96 -4.72 -10.24 -36.85
C ILE A 96 -3.64 -9.92 -35.82
N PHE A 97 -3.19 -8.67 -35.76
CA PHE A 97 -2.01 -8.31 -34.94
C PHE A 97 -2.32 -7.92 -33.49
N ARG A 98 -3.60 -7.83 -33.11
CA ARG A 98 -4.01 -7.40 -31.75
C ARG A 98 -3.42 -8.23 -30.62
N TYR A 99 -3.35 -9.54 -30.82
CA TYR A 99 -2.84 -10.49 -29.83
C TYR A 99 -1.46 -11.05 -30.22
N ASN A 100 -0.84 -10.50 -31.28
CA ASN A 100 0.49 -10.89 -31.70
C ASN A 100 1.51 -10.50 -30.62
N MET A 101 2.19 -11.50 -30.04
CA MET A 101 3.09 -11.26 -28.93
C MET A 101 4.29 -10.38 -29.31
N LEU A 102 4.76 -10.44 -30.57
CA LEU A 102 5.88 -9.61 -31.02
C LEU A 102 5.46 -8.14 -31.19
N VAL A 103 4.25 -7.87 -31.66
CA VAL A 103 3.70 -6.51 -31.74
C VAL A 103 3.45 -5.95 -30.34
N ILE A 104 2.96 -6.79 -29.41
CA ILE A 104 2.84 -6.42 -27.99
C ILE A 104 4.20 -6.10 -27.38
N HIS A 105 5.24 -6.92 -27.63
CA HIS A 105 6.60 -6.63 -27.16
C HIS A 105 7.13 -5.31 -27.73
N TYR A 106 6.90 -5.07 -29.02
CA TYR A 106 7.29 -3.81 -29.65
C TYR A 106 6.59 -2.62 -28.97
N PHE A 107 5.27 -2.71 -28.75
CA PHE A 107 4.53 -1.67 -28.02
C PHE A 107 5.12 -1.41 -26.63
N LEU A 108 5.34 -2.47 -25.85
CA LEU A 108 5.86 -2.38 -24.49
C LEU A 108 7.27 -1.77 -24.46
N ASN A 109 8.17 -2.23 -25.34
CA ASN A 109 9.56 -1.79 -25.37
C ASN A 109 9.76 -0.35 -25.84
N HIS A 110 8.84 0.20 -26.64
CA HIS A 110 8.99 1.55 -27.20
C HIS A 110 8.12 2.60 -26.52
N PHE A 111 6.95 2.25 -26.00
CA PHE A 111 6.00 3.23 -25.45
C PHE A 111 5.79 3.13 -23.95
N VAL A 112 5.91 1.92 -23.37
CA VAL A 112 5.58 1.70 -21.95
C VAL A 112 6.84 1.64 -21.10
N ILE A 113 7.72 0.66 -21.34
CA ILE A 113 8.89 0.39 -20.49
C ILE A 113 9.86 1.58 -20.40
N PRO A 114 10.24 2.28 -21.50
CA PRO A 114 11.18 3.39 -21.39
C PRO A 114 10.68 4.54 -20.51
N ARG A 115 9.35 4.74 -20.46
CA ARG A 115 8.71 5.77 -19.66
C ARG A 115 8.50 5.30 -18.23
N GLU A 116 7.86 4.15 -18.07
CA GLU A 116 7.34 3.67 -16.79
C GLU A 116 8.41 2.92 -15.97
N ALA A 117 9.38 2.26 -16.62
CA ALA A 117 10.48 1.54 -15.95
C ALA A 117 11.77 2.36 -15.84
N LYS A 118 11.71 3.68 -16.07
CA LYS A 118 12.88 4.56 -15.94
C LYS A 118 13.45 4.44 -14.54
N GLN A 119 14.77 4.34 -14.37
CA GLN A 119 15.43 4.28 -13.07
C GLN A 119 16.50 5.36 -12.97
N PHE A 120 16.78 5.82 -11.75
CA PHE A 120 17.90 6.69 -11.46
C PHE A 120 19.03 5.87 -10.86
N PRO A 121 20.32 6.23 -11.06
CA PRO A 121 21.44 5.48 -10.50
C PRO A 121 21.41 5.46 -8.98
N ASN A 122 20.94 6.54 -8.37
CA ASN A 122 20.94 6.74 -6.93
C ASN A 122 19.61 7.32 -6.46
N LYS A 123 19.24 6.98 -5.23
CA LYS A 123 18.11 7.56 -4.49
C LYS A 123 18.56 8.17 -3.17
N LEU A 124 17.83 9.19 -2.73
CA LEU A 124 17.87 9.67 -1.35
C LEU A 124 16.74 9.01 -0.58
N VAL A 125 17.07 8.36 0.54
CA VAL A 125 16.09 7.65 1.37
C VAL A 125 15.93 8.37 2.69
N ALA A 126 14.69 8.54 3.14
CA ALA A 126 14.35 8.94 4.50
C ALA A 126 13.45 7.88 5.14
N SER A 127 13.65 7.63 6.42
CA SER A 127 12.93 6.63 7.21
C SER A 127 12.60 7.17 8.60
N ALA A 128 11.85 6.40 9.39
CA ALA A 128 11.55 6.75 10.77
C ALA A 128 12.83 6.97 11.62
N TRP A 129 13.95 6.32 11.27
CA TRP A 129 15.23 6.51 11.94
C TRP A 129 15.73 7.97 11.84
N ASP A 130 15.55 8.61 10.68
CA ASP A 130 16.00 9.98 10.42
C ASP A 130 15.21 11.03 11.20
N LEU A 131 13.93 10.74 11.47
CA LEU A 131 13.11 11.55 12.36
C LEU A 131 13.66 11.55 13.77
N SER A 132 14.22 10.42 14.22
CA SER A 132 14.77 10.20 15.56
C SER A 132 16.25 10.57 15.74
N SER A 133 16.85 11.27 14.76
CA SER A 133 18.28 11.56 14.76
C SER A 133 18.71 12.35 16.01
N PRO A 134 19.77 11.92 16.73
CA PRO A 134 20.30 12.66 17.87
C PRO A 134 20.99 13.97 17.47
N LEU A 135 21.25 14.18 16.17
CA LEU A 135 21.80 15.44 15.65
C LEU A 135 20.78 16.59 15.66
N ARG A 136 19.50 16.31 15.94
CA ARG A 136 18.46 17.34 16.03
C ARG A 136 18.56 18.09 17.35
N SER A 137 18.45 19.42 17.29
CA SER A 137 18.46 20.28 18.48
C SER A 137 17.16 20.23 19.30
N LYS A 138 16.05 19.81 18.69
CA LYS A 138 14.73 19.75 19.32
C LYS A 138 14.42 18.33 19.81
N ILE A 139 13.83 18.25 21.01
CA ILE A 139 13.30 16.99 21.55
C ILE A 139 12.14 16.52 20.68
N ILE A 140 12.11 15.22 20.39
CA ILE A 140 11.05 14.58 19.62
C ILE A 140 10.16 13.84 20.60
N THR A 141 8.88 14.20 20.60
CA THR A 141 7.83 13.54 21.39
C THR A 141 6.69 13.16 20.47
N GLY A 142 6.11 11.98 20.69
CA GLY A 142 4.94 11.51 19.96
C GLY A 142 3.98 10.79 20.89
N PHE A 143 2.73 10.64 20.45
CA PHE A 143 1.72 9.88 21.15
C PHE A 143 1.35 8.68 20.29
N SER A 144 1.36 7.48 20.89
CA SER A 144 0.80 6.29 20.26
C SER A 144 -0.43 5.88 21.03
N GLY A 145 -1.51 5.56 20.31
CA GLY A 145 -2.72 4.99 20.90
C GLY A 145 -2.60 3.47 21.12
N THR A 146 -1.58 2.82 20.56
CA THR A 146 -1.41 1.35 20.61
C THR A 146 0.07 0.97 20.75
N ASN A 147 0.31 -0.28 21.18
CA ASN A 147 1.66 -0.77 21.52
C ASN A 147 2.23 -1.76 20.49
N ASP A 148 1.43 -2.17 19.51
CA ASP A 148 1.75 -3.28 18.60
C ASP A 148 3.02 -3.09 17.77
N THR A 149 3.43 -1.84 17.49
CA THR A 149 4.60 -1.51 16.66
C THR A 149 5.84 -1.09 17.46
N GLN A 150 5.82 -1.21 18.80
CA GLN A 150 6.91 -0.78 19.69
C GLN A 150 8.29 -1.30 19.27
N LEU A 151 8.38 -2.56 18.85
CA LEU A 151 9.64 -3.19 18.44
C LEU A 151 10.25 -2.55 17.18
N LEU A 152 9.43 -1.88 16.37
CA LEU A 152 9.82 -1.23 15.12
C LEU A 152 10.17 0.26 15.30
N LEU A 153 10.09 0.79 16.52
CA LEU A 153 10.56 2.14 16.81
C LEU A 153 12.09 2.22 16.69
N PRO A 154 12.65 3.31 16.13
CA PRO A 154 14.09 3.55 16.15
C PRO A 154 14.66 3.46 17.57
N VAL A 155 15.92 3.02 17.72
CA VAL A 155 16.52 2.80 19.06
C VAL A 155 16.62 4.06 19.92
N HIS A 156 16.59 5.23 19.31
CA HIS A 156 16.61 6.53 19.98
C HIS A 156 15.23 6.93 20.55
N ILE A 157 14.16 6.27 20.13
CA ILE A 157 12.80 6.50 20.65
C ILE A 157 12.57 5.57 21.83
N ARG A 158 12.20 6.16 22.96
CA ARG A 158 11.79 5.43 24.17
C ARG A 158 10.30 5.58 24.34
N GLN A 159 9.60 4.45 24.48
CA GLN A 159 8.20 4.45 24.84
C GLN A 159 8.05 4.73 26.33
N TYR A 160 7.07 5.57 26.67
CA TYR A 160 6.71 5.90 28.04
C TYR A 160 5.25 5.55 28.27
N ASP A 161 5.02 4.37 28.83
CA ASP A 161 3.67 3.87 29.12
C ASP A 161 3.14 4.52 30.40
N LEU A 162 2.04 5.27 30.26
CA LEU A 162 1.37 5.92 31.39
C LEU A 162 0.75 4.86 32.32
N PRO A 163 1.06 4.86 33.64
CA PRO A 163 0.50 3.90 34.58
C PRO A 163 -1.03 3.85 34.56
N GLU A 164 -1.70 4.98 34.34
CA GLU A 164 -3.15 5.10 34.29
C GLU A 164 -3.76 4.35 33.09
N LEU A 165 -2.99 4.16 32.02
CA LEU A 165 -3.44 3.54 30.77
C LEU A 165 -3.07 2.06 30.64
N GLN A 166 -2.27 1.50 31.55
CA GLN A 166 -1.79 0.11 31.49
C GLN A 166 -2.92 -0.93 31.38
N LYS A 167 -4.10 -0.62 31.92
CA LYS A 167 -5.27 -1.53 31.91
C LYS A 167 -6.07 -1.48 30.61
N THR A 168 -5.82 -0.49 29.74
CA THR A 168 -6.65 -0.22 28.56
C THR A 168 -6.71 -1.41 27.62
N ASP A 169 -5.56 -2.03 27.32
CA ASP A 169 -5.49 -3.19 26.43
C ASP A 169 -6.30 -4.38 26.97
N ALA A 170 -6.21 -4.63 28.28
CA ALA A 170 -6.96 -5.71 28.93
C ALA A 170 -8.47 -5.44 28.91
N ILE A 171 -8.90 -4.20 29.12
CA ILE A 171 -10.31 -3.80 29.07
C ILE A 171 -10.86 -4.02 27.65
N VAL A 172 -10.09 -3.65 26.62
CA VAL A 172 -10.51 -3.82 25.23
C VAL A 172 -10.69 -5.29 24.88
N VAL A 173 -9.73 -6.14 25.25
CA VAL A 173 -9.85 -7.60 25.05
C VAL A 173 -11.02 -8.18 25.85
N ASN A 174 -11.24 -7.72 27.09
CA ASN A 174 -12.36 -8.17 27.91
C ASN A 174 -13.72 -7.81 27.28
N ASN A 175 -13.85 -6.62 26.69
CA ASN A 175 -15.07 -6.20 25.99
C ASN A 175 -15.31 -7.00 24.71
N LEU A 176 -14.24 -7.42 24.02
CA LEU A 176 -14.34 -8.30 22.87
C LEU A 176 -14.82 -9.69 23.28
N LEU A 177 -14.22 -10.28 24.32
CA LEU A 177 -14.50 -11.63 24.82
C LEU A 177 -15.85 -11.82 25.53
N GLN A 178 -16.77 -10.85 25.43
CA GLN A 178 -18.12 -11.01 25.98
C GLN A 178 -18.90 -12.07 25.17
N PRO A 179 -19.74 -12.92 25.83
CA PRO A 179 -20.44 -14.03 25.18
C PRO A 179 -21.30 -13.63 23.98
N GLU A 180 -21.85 -12.41 23.98
CA GLU A 180 -22.68 -11.89 22.90
C GLU A 180 -21.91 -11.74 21.57
N ASN A 181 -20.58 -11.68 21.63
CA ASN A 181 -19.68 -11.55 20.48
C ASN A 181 -19.16 -12.90 19.96
N GLU A 182 -19.59 -14.04 20.51
CA GLU A 182 -19.07 -15.37 20.11
C GLU A 182 -19.54 -15.84 18.72
N ASN A 183 -20.33 -15.03 18.01
CA ASN A 183 -20.87 -15.39 16.72
C ASN A 183 -19.82 -15.26 15.59
N TYR A 184 -19.63 -16.36 14.86
CA TYR A 184 -18.72 -16.44 13.72
C TYR A 184 -19.42 -17.06 12.50
N GLN A 185 -19.12 -16.56 11.31
CA GLN A 185 -19.60 -17.04 10.02
C GLN A 185 -18.43 -17.15 9.03
N SER A 186 -18.40 -18.24 8.27
CA SER A 186 -17.45 -18.45 7.18
C SER A 186 -18.17 -18.28 5.85
N LEU A 187 -17.63 -17.43 4.98
CA LEU A 187 -18.17 -17.22 3.64
C LEU A 187 -17.77 -18.36 2.71
N LEU A 188 -18.58 -18.57 1.67
CA LEU A 188 -18.27 -19.51 0.59
C LEU A 188 -17.06 -19.04 -0.23
N ILE A 189 -16.42 -19.98 -0.91
CA ILE A 189 -15.37 -19.69 -1.90
C ILE A 189 -15.93 -18.75 -2.97
N ASN A 190 -15.20 -17.67 -3.28
CA ASN A 190 -15.56 -16.66 -4.28
C ASN A 190 -16.94 -16.00 -4.02
N ALA A 191 -17.27 -15.74 -2.76
CA ALA A 191 -18.49 -15.00 -2.42
C ALA A 191 -18.46 -13.58 -3.02
N THR A 192 -19.48 -13.25 -3.82
CA THR A 192 -19.68 -11.91 -4.37
C THR A 192 -20.24 -10.98 -3.30
N THR A 193 -20.07 -9.66 -3.46
CA THR A 193 -20.70 -8.64 -2.57
C THR A 193 -22.19 -8.94 -2.35
N GLU A 194 -22.93 -9.25 -3.41
CA GLU A 194 -24.36 -9.54 -3.31
C GLU A 194 -24.66 -10.77 -2.43
N ASN A 195 -23.86 -11.83 -2.54
CA ASN A 195 -24.02 -13.03 -1.73
C ASN A 195 -23.73 -12.73 -0.25
N ILE A 196 -22.68 -11.96 0.03
CA ILE A 196 -22.31 -11.56 1.40
C ILE A 196 -23.42 -10.72 2.03
N LEU A 197 -23.91 -9.69 1.33
CA LEU A 197 -24.99 -8.82 1.82
C LEU A 197 -26.29 -9.60 2.07
N LYS A 198 -26.65 -10.53 1.20
CA LYS A 198 -27.82 -11.41 1.40
C LYS A 198 -27.68 -12.29 2.64
N GLN A 199 -26.48 -12.79 2.94
CA GLN A 199 -26.24 -13.56 4.16
C GLN A 199 -26.31 -12.68 5.41
N ILE A 200 -25.75 -11.47 5.37
CA ILE A 200 -25.82 -10.48 6.46
C ILE A 200 -27.29 -10.15 6.79
N ILE A 201 -28.14 -9.96 5.79
CA ILE A 201 -29.56 -9.63 5.99
C ILE A 201 -30.37 -10.81 6.52
N ARG A 202 -30.02 -12.04 6.11
CA ARG A 202 -30.64 -13.27 6.60
C ARG A 202 -30.12 -13.69 7.98
N TYR A 203 -29.13 -12.98 8.52
CA TYR A 203 -28.61 -13.25 9.84
C TYR A 203 -29.71 -13.09 10.89
N LYS A 204 -29.67 -13.90 11.94
CA LYS A 204 -30.73 -14.01 12.96
C LYS A 204 -31.05 -12.69 13.67
N GLU A 205 -30.11 -11.74 13.67
CA GLU A 205 -30.23 -10.45 14.34
C GLU A 205 -29.91 -9.33 13.33
N THR A 206 -30.55 -8.17 13.48
CA THR A 206 -30.31 -7.02 12.60
C THR A 206 -28.87 -6.53 12.73
N ILE A 207 -28.15 -6.48 11.61
CA ILE A 207 -26.83 -5.85 11.52
C ILE A 207 -27.01 -4.39 11.13
N ASN A 208 -26.48 -3.48 11.93
CA ASN A 208 -26.57 -2.04 11.71
C ASN A 208 -25.29 -1.46 11.10
N VAL A 209 -24.16 -2.10 11.36
CA VAL A 209 -22.84 -1.62 10.95
C VAL A 209 -22.07 -2.74 10.26
N ILE A 210 -21.47 -2.46 9.11
CA ILE A 210 -20.45 -3.32 8.49
C ILE A 210 -19.10 -2.63 8.71
N LEU A 211 -18.20 -3.33 9.41
CA LEU A 211 -16.81 -2.94 9.62
C LEU A 211 -15.95 -3.80 8.69
N ASP A 212 -15.69 -3.30 7.48
CA ASP A 212 -14.97 -4.02 6.45
C ASP A 212 -13.45 -3.94 6.60
N VAL A 213 -12.93 -4.26 7.79
CA VAL A 213 -11.49 -4.20 8.09
C VAL A 213 -10.68 -5.29 7.37
N GLY A 214 -11.36 -6.36 6.95
CA GLY A 214 -10.82 -7.46 6.16
C GLY A 214 -10.97 -7.32 4.64
N ALA A 215 -11.50 -6.18 4.15
CA ALA A 215 -11.67 -5.90 2.72
C ALA A 215 -12.37 -7.04 1.94
N LEU A 216 -13.47 -7.57 2.47
CA LEU A 216 -14.22 -8.67 1.83
C LEU A 216 -15.12 -8.19 0.69
N PHE A 217 -15.48 -6.91 0.66
CA PHE A 217 -16.31 -6.34 -0.40
C PHE A 217 -15.42 -5.77 -1.51
N ILE A 218 -14.87 -6.67 -2.33
CA ILE A 218 -13.89 -6.28 -3.36
C ILE A 218 -14.53 -5.70 -4.62
N ASP A 219 -15.77 -6.05 -4.97
CA ASP A 219 -16.37 -5.81 -6.29
C ASP A 219 -17.32 -4.60 -6.39
N GLY A 220 -16.98 -3.49 -5.75
CA GLY A 220 -17.68 -2.21 -5.94
C GLY A 220 -17.08 -1.06 -5.12
N THR A 221 -17.48 0.16 -5.45
CA THR A 221 -17.21 1.35 -4.62
C THR A 221 -18.00 1.30 -3.30
N ASN A 222 -17.56 2.06 -2.30
CA ASN A 222 -18.27 2.21 -1.02
C ASN A 222 -19.75 2.55 -1.24
N ARG A 223 -20.03 3.47 -2.17
CA ARG A 223 -21.40 3.87 -2.54
C ARG A 223 -22.21 2.71 -3.10
N GLU A 224 -21.65 1.96 -4.04
CA GLU A 224 -22.35 0.84 -4.67
C GLU A 224 -22.68 -0.27 -3.66
N ILE A 225 -21.74 -0.58 -2.76
CA ILE A 225 -21.93 -1.57 -1.69
C ILE A 225 -23.01 -1.07 -0.71
N ALA A 226 -22.91 0.19 -0.28
CA ALA A 226 -23.85 0.84 0.63
C ALA A 226 -25.28 0.85 0.08
N ILE A 227 -25.49 1.30 -1.17
CA ILE A 227 -26.81 1.33 -1.81
C ILE A 227 -27.37 -0.07 -2.00
N LYS A 228 -26.56 -1.05 -2.43
CA LYS A 228 -27.00 -2.45 -2.55
C LYS A 228 -27.47 -2.98 -1.20
N TRP A 229 -26.73 -2.71 -0.12
CA TRP A 229 -27.11 -3.13 1.22
C TRP A 229 -28.40 -2.44 1.70
N LEU A 230 -28.52 -1.14 1.45
CA LEU A 230 -29.73 -0.39 1.75
C LEU A 230 -30.93 -1.01 1.04
N ASN A 231 -30.85 -1.22 -0.28
CA ASN A 231 -31.94 -1.75 -1.10
C ASN A 231 -32.45 -3.13 -0.68
N LEU A 232 -31.55 -3.99 -0.17
CA LEU A 232 -31.89 -5.31 0.34
C LEU A 232 -32.46 -5.26 1.78
N SER A 233 -32.21 -4.19 2.54
CA SER A 233 -32.64 -4.04 3.94
C SER A 233 -34.12 -3.71 4.08
N ASP A 234 -34.74 -4.03 5.22
CA ASP A 234 -36.17 -3.78 5.49
C ASP A 234 -36.53 -2.29 5.44
N ARG A 235 -37.46 -1.94 4.55
CA ARG A 235 -37.97 -0.57 4.34
C ARG A 235 -38.69 -0.01 5.55
N ASN A 236 -39.22 -0.87 6.42
CA ASN A 236 -39.89 -0.44 7.63
C ASN A 236 -38.92 -0.09 8.76
N GLN A 237 -37.64 -0.45 8.66
CA GLN A 237 -36.63 -0.26 9.71
C GLN A 237 -35.53 0.72 9.30
N VAL A 238 -35.12 0.71 8.03
CA VAL A 238 -33.95 1.44 7.54
C VAL A 238 -34.32 2.35 6.38
N ASP A 239 -34.04 3.65 6.52
CA ASP A 239 -34.30 4.66 5.50
C ASP A 239 -33.02 5.12 4.78
N TYR A 240 -31.88 5.05 5.45
CA TYR A 240 -30.63 5.65 5.00
C TYR A 240 -29.43 4.73 5.15
N VAL A 241 -28.43 4.89 4.30
CA VAL A 241 -27.11 4.30 4.45
C VAL A 241 -26.04 5.37 4.52
N VAL A 242 -25.10 5.19 5.44
CA VAL A 242 -23.96 6.08 5.68
C VAL A 242 -22.69 5.35 5.25
N TYR A 243 -21.85 6.01 4.47
CA TYR A 243 -20.57 5.50 4.00
C TYR A 243 -19.57 6.65 3.78
N PHE A 244 -18.33 6.29 3.45
CA PHE A 244 -17.30 7.25 3.09
C PHE A 244 -17.14 7.32 1.57
N ASP A 245 -17.16 8.53 1.03
CA ASP A 245 -16.70 8.83 -0.32
C ASP A 245 -15.41 9.63 -0.23
N CYS A 246 -14.29 9.00 -0.60
CA CYS A 246 -12.96 9.45 -0.19
C CYS A 246 -12.94 9.71 1.33
N ASP A 247 -12.53 10.91 1.77
CA ASP A 247 -12.48 11.25 3.21
C ASP A 247 -13.78 11.88 3.76
N SER A 248 -14.85 11.95 2.95
CA SER A 248 -16.10 12.63 3.32
C SER A 248 -17.20 11.64 3.71
N ILE A 249 -17.94 11.93 4.78
CA ILE A 249 -19.08 11.12 5.21
C ILE A 249 -20.32 11.51 4.39
N VAL A 250 -20.84 10.54 3.63
CA VAL A 250 -21.99 10.70 2.75
C VAL A 250 -23.15 9.83 3.23
N ILE A 251 -24.37 10.32 3.02
CA ILE A 251 -25.61 9.58 3.26
C ILE A 251 -26.38 9.49 1.96
N ASP A 252 -26.83 8.27 1.64
CA ASP A 252 -27.78 8.01 0.57
C ASP A 252 -29.13 7.53 1.14
N ASP A 253 -30.22 8.04 0.56
CA ASP A 253 -31.59 7.56 0.84
C ASP A 253 -32.01 6.41 -0.09
N ARG A 254 -33.23 5.89 0.10
CA ARG A 254 -33.82 4.83 -0.74
C ARG A 254 -34.04 5.25 -2.21
N GLN A 255 -34.00 6.54 -2.52
CA GLN A 255 -34.10 7.08 -3.87
C GLN A 255 -32.71 7.34 -4.48
N SER A 256 -31.63 6.95 -3.77
CA SER A 256 -30.24 7.17 -4.16
C SER A 256 -29.85 8.65 -4.27
N HIS A 257 -30.54 9.52 -3.52
CA HIS A 257 -30.11 10.91 -3.34
C HIS A 257 -29.00 10.96 -2.30
N SER A 258 -27.86 11.50 -2.71
CA SER A 258 -26.67 11.66 -1.87
C SER A 258 -26.64 13.05 -1.23
N CYS A 259 -26.29 13.11 0.05
CA CYS A 259 -26.04 14.37 0.76
C CYS A 259 -24.93 14.22 1.80
N PRO A 260 -24.21 15.31 2.16
CA PRO A 260 -23.26 15.28 3.26
C PRO A 260 -23.95 14.93 4.58
N PHE A 261 -23.30 14.08 5.38
CA PHE A 261 -23.86 13.60 6.65
C PHE A 261 -24.30 14.73 7.59
N VAL A 262 -23.47 15.75 7.73
CA VAL A 262 -23.69 16.89 8.63
C VAL A 262 -24.94 17.70 8.27
N THR A 263 -25.32 17.74 7.00
CA THR A 263 -26.47 18.51 6.51
C THR A 263 -27.75 17.69 6.43
N SER A 264 -27.67 16.39 6.63
CA SER A 264 -28.80 15.48 6.46
C SER A 264 -29.63 15.35 7.75
N PRO A 265 -30.97 15.39 7.68
CA PRO A 265 -31.83 15.04 8.81
C PRO A 265 -31.59 13.63 9.37
N ALA A 266 -31.00 12.74 8.57
CA ALA A 266 -30.63 11.38 8.99
C ALA A 266 -29.56 11.37 10.10
N SER A 267 -28.75 12.42 10.22
CA SER A 267 -27.75 12.56 11.30
C SER A 267 -28.37 12.63 12.70
N GLU A 268 -29.64 13.04 12.81
CA GLU A 268 -30.40 13.07 14.05
C GLU A 268 -31.24 11.78 14.26
N ARG A 269 -31.35 10.94 13.24
CA ARG A 269 -32.16 9.71 13.21
C ARG A 269 -31.30 8.48 12.89
N LEU A 270 -30.21 8.32 13.65
CA LEU A 270 -29.25 7.23 13.44
C LEU A 270 -29.89 5.84 13.62
N ASP A 271 -31.00 5.73 14.35
CA ASP A 271 -31.80 4.51 14.50
C ASP A 271 -32.40 4.00 13.18
N ARG A 272 -32.54 4.89 12.17
CA ARG A 272 -33.01 4.57 10.81
C ARG A 272 -31.87 4.40 9.81
N CYS A 273 -30.62 4.46 10.27
CA CYS A 273 -29.43 4.42 9.45
C CYS A 273 -28.67 3.09 9.61
N ILE A 274 -28.09 2.63 8.51
CA ILE A 274 -27.07 1.58 8.50
C ILE A 274 -25.74 2.17 8.02
N PHE A 275 -24.61 1.58 8.46
CA PHE A 275 -23.28 2.18 8.29
C PHE A 275 -22.31 1.19 7.65
N TYR A 276 -21.78 1.53 6.48
CA TYR A 276 -20.72 0.77 5.82
C TYR A 276 -19.39 1.50 5.96
N LEU A 277 -18.44 0.90 6.67
CA LEU A 277 -17.09 1.43 6.88
C LEU A 277 -16.07 0.49 6.22
N ASP A 278 -15.32 1.00 5.24
CA ASP A 278 -14.27 0.25 4.56
C ASP A 278 -13.00 0.07 5.41
N GLU A 279 -11.98 -0.60 4.85
CA GLU A 279 -10.71 -0.86 5.53
C GLU A 279 -10.04 0.41 6.07
N ILE A 280 -10.08 1.52 5.33
CA ILE A 280 -9.39 2.76 5.66
C ILE A 280 -10.15 3.50 6.76
N HIS A 281 -11.47 3.57 6.60
CA HIS A 281 -12.39 4.33 7.43
C HIS A 281 -12.86 3.56 8.67
N THR A 282 -12.35 2.35 8.88
CA THR A 282 -12.37 1.68 10.20
C THR A 282 -11.34 2.25 11.18
N ARG A 283 -10.56 3.26 10.78
CA ARG A 283 -9.64 4.01 11.66
C ARG A 283 -9.94 5.50 11.62
N GLY A 284 -9.77 6.19 12.77
CA GLY A 284 -9.89 7.65 12.85
C GLY A 284 -11.32 8.21 12.77
N THR A 285 -12.33 7.39 12.49
CA THR A 285 -13.74 7.80 12.39
C THR A 285 -14.47 7.63 13.72
N ASP A 286 -15.45 8.50 13.97
CA ASP A 286 -16.22 8.50 15.23
C ASP A 286 -17.72 8.72 14.97
N PHE A 287 -18.53 7.68 15.22
CA PHE A 287 -19.98 7.75 15.19
C PHE A 287 -20.56 7.46 16.57
N LYS A 288 -21.57 8.23 16.95
CA LYS A 288 -22.34 8.01 18.18
C LYS A 288 -23.49 7.05 17.91
N PHE A 289 -23.19 5.78 17.67
CA PHE A 289 -24.21 4.78 17.38
C PHE A 289 -25.26 4.69 18.52
N PRO A 290 -26.55 4.54 18.19
CA PRO A 290 -27.59 4.21 19.17
C PRO A 290 -27.30 2.90 19.90
N VAL A 291 -27.69 2.84 21.17
CA VAL A 291 -27.49 1.66 22.02
C VAL A 291 -28.16 0.42 21.40
N GLY A 292 -27.47 -0.72 21.48
CA GLY A 292 -27.96 -2.00 20.95
C GLY A 292 -27.52 -2.31 19.51
N PHE A 293 -26.76 -1.41 18.87
CA PHE A 293 -26.26 -1.65 17.52
C PHE A 293 -25.35 -2.88 17.44
N LYS A 294 -25.52 -3.68 16.38
CA LYS A 294 -24.69 -4.84 16.07
C LYS A 294 -23.84 -4.60 14.83
N ALA A 295 -22.57 -4.98 14.91
CA ALA A 295 -21.61 -4.87 13.81
C ALA A 295 -21.25 -6.24 13.21
N ALA A 296 -21.21 -6.33 11.89
CA ALA A 296 -20.50 -7.39 11.17
C ALA A 296 -19.06 -6.95 10.91
N VAL A 297 -18.10 -7.65 11.52
CA VAL A 297 -16.66 -7.37 11.36
C VAL A 297 -16.08 -8.37 10.37
N THR A 298 -15.51 -7.87 9.28
CA THR A 298 -14.92 -8.73 8.26
C THR A 298 -13.48 -9.11 8.60
N LEU A 299 -13.09 -10.35 8.29
CA LEU A 299 -11.76 -10.91 8.55
C LEU A 299 -11.11 -11.28 7.22
N GLY A 300 -10.02 -10.59 6.89
CA GLY A 300 -9.25 -10.73 5.65
C GLY A 300 -7.81 -11.15 5.91
N ASN A 301 -7.14 -11.66 4.88
CA ASN A 301 -5.78 -12.17 5.00
C ASN A 301 -4.82 -11.09 5.55
N GLY A 302 -3.91 -11.49 6.44
CA GLY A 302 -2.93 -10.58 7.04
C GLY A 302 -3.48 -9.55 8.06
N LEU A 303 -4.76 -9.64 8.45
CA LEU A 303 -5.33 -8.74 9.46
C LEU A 303 -4.59 -8.88 10.80
N THR A 304 -3.99 -7.79 11.27
CA THR A 304 -3.27 -7.73 12.56
C THR A 304 -4.19 -7.39 13.71
N LYS A 305 -3.73 -7.67 14.95
CA LYS A 305 -4.47 -7.40 16.19
C LYS A 305 -4.84 -5.93 16.30
N ASP A 306 -3.86 -5.04 16.14
CA ASP A 306 -4.08 -3.59 16.18
C ASP A 306 -5.25 -3.15 15.29
N ARG A 307 -5.23 -3.58 14.03
CA ARG A 307 -6.27 -3.27 13.04
C ARG A 307 -7.62 -3.81 13.43
N PHE A 308 -7.67 -5.09 13.79
CA PHE A 308 -8.88 -5.78 14.21
C PHE A 308 -9.52 -5.06 15.42
N VAL A 309 -8.72 -4.80 16.45
CA VAL A 309 -9.17 -4.14 17.67
C VAL A 309 -9.64 -2.71 17.40
N GLN A 310 -8.88 -1.93 16.63
CA GLN A 310 -9.23 -0.55 16.28
C GLN A 310 -10.55 -0.46 15.53
N ALA A 311 -10.81 -1.40 14.61
CA ALA A 311 -12.07 -1.51 13.89
C ALA A 311 -13.22 -1.86 14.83
N CYS A 312 -13.09 -2.91 15.66
CA CYS A 312 -14.13 -3.29 16.62
C CYS A 312 -14.46 -2.15 17.60
N MET A 313 -13.45 -1.42 18.06
CA MET A 313 -13.62 -0.30 18.98
C MET A 313 -14.28 0.94 18.35
N ARG A 314 -14.46 0.98 17.01
CA ARG A 314 -15.27 2.02 16.34
C ARG A 314 -16.73 1.98 16.73
N MET A 315 -17.24 0.83 17.20
CA MET A 315 -18.59 0.75 17.74
C MET A 315 -18.80 1.71 18.92
N ARG A 316 -17.72 2.06 19.63
CA ARG A 316 -17.72 2.79 20.91
C ARG A 316 -18.61 2.10 21.94
N LYS A 317 -18.33 2.30 23.23
CA LYS A 317 -19.11 1.65 24.31
C LYS A 317 -19.29 0.12 24.10
N LEU A 318 -18.35 -0.54 23.42
CA LEU A 318 -18.35 -2.00 23.28
C LEU A 318 -18.26 -2.61 24.68
N GLY A 319 -19.07 -3.62 24.97
CA GLY A 319 -19.30 -4.12 26.33
C GLY A 319 -20.38 -3.38 27.12
N ASN A 320 -20.97 -2.31 26.56
CA ASN A 320 -22.11 -1.56 27.12
C ASN A 320 -23.26 -1.46 26.10
N GLY A 321 -23.70 -2.60 25.56
CA GLY A 321 -24.89 -2.72 24.72
C GLY A 321 -24.63 -2.94 23.23
N HIS A 322 -23.50 -2.49 22.68
CA HIS A 322 -23.11 -2.84 21.31
C HIS A 322 -22.49 -4.24 21.25
N THR A 323 -22.74 -4.96 20.16
CA THR A 323 -22.29 -6.34 19.96
C THR A 323 -21.69 -6.56 18.58
N LEU A 324 -20.94 -7.64 18.41
CA LEU A 324 -20.20 -7.98 17.21
C LEU A 324 -20.56 -9.38 16.70
N THR A 325 -20.39 -9.57 15.40
CA THR A 325 -20.36 -10.88 14.75
C THR A 325 -19.24 -10.87 13.72
N PHE A 326 -18.52 -11.98 13.59
CA PHE A 326 -17.30 -12.07 12.78
C PHE A 326 -17.55 -12.86 11.50
N TRP A 327 -17.07 -12.34 10.38
CA TRP A 327 -17.28 -12.90 9.05
C TRP A 327 -15.94 -13.02 8.34
N SER A 328 -15.55 -14.23 7.94
CA SER A 328 -14.27 -14.43 7.24
C SER A 328 -14.44 -14.90 5.81
N SER A 329 -13.45 -14.63 4.97
CA SER A 329 -13.28 -15.39 3.74
C SER A 329 -13.03 -16.87 4.04
N HIS A 330 -13.21 -17.72 3.02
CA HIS A 330 -12.90 -19.15 3.12
C HIS A 330 -11.41 -19.39 3.42
N GLU A 331 -10.51 -18.59 2.84
CA GLU A 331 -9.06 -18.69 3.07
C GLU A 331 -8.73 -18.41 4.55
N VAL A 332 -9.26 -17.32 5.11
CA VAL A 332 -9.03 -16.96 6.52
C VAL A 332 -9.62 -18.01 7.46
N HIS A 333 -10.79 -18.57 7.12
CA HIS A 333 -11.36 -19.69 7.85
C HIS A 333 -10.38 -20.87 7.95
N GLN A 334 -9.82 -21.30 6.81
CA GLN A 334 -8.81 -22.38 6.79
C GLN A 334 -7.57 -22.03 7.63
N GLN A 335 -7.07 -20.79 7.56
CA GLN A 335 -5.92 -20.36 8.36
C GLN A 335 -6.21 -20.49 9.88
N ILE A 336 -7.39 -20.06 10.31
CA ILE A 336 -7.81 -20.17 11.73
C ILE A 336 -7.95 -21.65 12.13
N GLU A 337 -8.55 -22.50 11.29
CA GLU A 337 -8.68 -23.94 11.57
C GLU A 337 -7.31 -24.64 11.69
N ILE A 338 -6.35 -24.29 10.84
CA ILE A 338 -4.98 -24.84 10.90
C ILE A 338 -4.32 -24.46 12.24
N LEU A 339 -4.40 -23.20 12.66
CA LEU A 339 -3.83 -22.74 13.94
C LEU A 339 -4.51 -23.41 15.14
N LYS A 340 -5.83 -23.58 15.08
CA LYS A 340 -6.61 -24.29 16.10
C LYS A 340 -6.13 -25.74 16.24
N THR A 341 -5.97 -26.45 15.13
CA THR A 341 -5.53 -27.86 15.10
C THR A 341 -4.11 -28.03 15.64
N ASN A 342 -3.19 -27.13 15.26
CA ASN A 342 -1.81 -27.13 15.75
C ASN A 342 -1.71 -26.84 17.26
N SER A 343 -2.67 -26.10 17.82
CA SER A 343 -2.72 -25.81 19.25
C SER A 343 -3.26 -27.00 20.06
N ILE A 344 -4.24 -27.74 19.52
CA ILE A 344 -4.86 -28.90 20.20
C ILE A 344 -3.88 -30.07 20.32
N THR A 345 -2.95 -30.24 19.38
CA THR A 345 -1.95 -31.33 19.42
C THR A 345 -0.91 -31.16 20.55
N ILE A 346 -0.75 -29.94 21.09
CA ILE A 346 0.16 -29.64 22.22
C ILE A 346 -0.53 -29.94 23.56
N ASP A 347 -1.84 -29.69 23.68
CA ASP A 347 -2.64 -29.96 24.88
C ASP A 347 -3.42 -31.28 24.74
N ARG A 348 -2.78 -32.41 25.04
CA ARG A 348 -3.35 -33.78 25.05
C ARG A 348 -4.54 -34.01 26.03
N ARG A 349 -5.22 -32.97 26.50
CA ARG A 349 -6.36 -33.03 27.43
C ARG A 349 -7.66 -32.42 26.92
N ARG A 350 -7.69 -31.81 25.73
CA ARG A 350 -8.96 -31.42 25.07
C ARG A 350 -9.32 -32.47 24.01
N SER A 351 -9.94 -33.56 24.45
CA SER A 351 -10.60 -34.51 23.58
C SER A 351 -11.87 -33.89 22.98
N GLU A 352 -12.07 -34.12 21.68
CA GLU A 352 -13.39 -34.39 21.09
C GLU A 352 -14.50 -33.35 21.29
N SER A 353 -14.24 -32.09 20.96
CA SER A 353 -15.32 -31.24 20.45
C SER A 353 -14.89 -30.58 19.15
N ASN A 354 -15.61 -30.94 18.08
CA ASN A 354 -15.56 -30.31 16.76
C ASN A 354 -16.22 -28.92 16.86
N GLU A 355 -15.77 -28.11 17.82
CA GLU A 355 -16.35 -26.82 18.15
C GLU A 355 -16.06 -25.84 17.00
N SER A 356 -17.11 -25.15 16.57
CA SER A 356 -17.02 -24.02 15.65
C SER A 356 -15.93 -23.04 16.10
N ILE A 357 -15.31 -22.35 15.15
CA ILE A 357 -14.38 -21.25 15.44
C ILE A 357 -15.06 -20.26 16.39
N ASN A 358 -14.34 -19.89 17.45
CA ASN A 358 -14.78 -18.88 18.40
C ASN A 358 -13.83 -17.67 18.38
N LEU A 359 -14.13 -16.66 19.19
CA LEU A 359 -13.34 -15.43 19.24
C LEU A 359 -11.90 -15.65 19.75
N ILE A 360 -11.65 -16.65 20.60
CA ILE A 360 -10.29 -16.96 21.06
C ILE A 360 -9.44 -17.46 19.89
N ASP A 361 -10.02 -18.28 19.02
CA ASP A 361 -9.36 -18.76 17.80
C ASP A 361 -9.04 -17.59 16.84
N ILE A 362 -9.98 -16.65 16.65
CA ILE A 362 -9.78 -15.43 15.86
C ILE A 362 -8.66 -14.56 16.45
N LEU A 363 -8.69 -14.35 17.78
CA LEU A 363 -7.66 -13.57 18.47
C LEU A 363 -6.28 -14.19 18.26
N ARG A 364 -6.13 -15.51 18.46
CA ARG A 364 -4.85 -16.20 18.20
C ARG A 364 -4.34 -15.95 16.79
N TRP A 365 -5.21 -16.04 15.79
CA TRP A 365 -4.86 -15.78 14.40
C TRP A 365 -4.40 -14.33 14.16
N VAL A 366 -5.12 -13.32 14.64
CA VAL A 366 -4.66 -11.91 14.48
C VAL A 366 -3.36 -11.62 15.24
N TYR A 367 -3.11 -12.30 16.37
CA TYR A 367 -1.83 -12.21 17.09
C TYR A 367 -0.68 -12.84 16.27
N GLU A 368 -0.89 -14.02 15.67
CA GLU A 368 0.10 -14.65 14.78
C GLU A 368 0.42 -13.73 13.59
N ASN A 369 -0.60 -13.14 12.97
CA ASN A 369 -0.43 -12.16 11.90
C ASN A 369 0.38 -10.93 12.37
N THR A 370 0.14 -10.47 13.61
CA THR A 370 0.88 -9.33 14.19
C THR A 370 2.35 -9.68 14.41
N GLN A 371 2.64 -10.90 14.87
CA GLN A 371 4.02 -11.38 15.02
C GLN A 371 4.70 -11.48 13.65
N GLN A 372 4.03 -12.01 12.63
CA GLN A 372 4.56 -12.11 11.28
C GLN A 372 4.80 -10.72 10.67
N ALA A 373 3.87 -9.79 10.82
CA ALA A 373 4.01 -8.40 10.36
C ALA A 373 5.18 -7.69 11.06
N THR A 374 5.32 -7.88 12.37
CA THR A 374 6.44 -7.32 13.16
C THR A 374 7.77 -7.92 12.71
N TRP A 375 7.82 -9.23 12.49
CA TRP A 375 9.03 -9.90 12.01
C TRP A 375 9.44 -9.42 10.61
N ASN A 376 8.48 -9.26 9.70
CA ASN A 376 8.72 -8.66 8.39
C ASN A 376 9.25 -7.21 8.54
N GLY A 377 8.64 -6.43 9.43
CA GLY A 377 9.05 -5.06 9.74
C GLY A 377 10.48 -4.96 10.31
N LEU A 378 10.93 -5.94 11.11
CA LEU A 378 12.28 -5.95 11.69
C LEU A 378 13.37 -5.98 10.62
N TYR A 379 13.12 -6.62 9.47
CA TYR A 379 14.07 -6.61 8.35
C TYR A 379 14.26 -5.21 7.76
N HIS A 380 13.16 -4.51 7.47
CA HIS A 380 13.21 -3.14 6.95
C HIS A 380 13.81 -2.21 8.00
N TRP A 381 13.36 -2.32 9.25
CA TRP A 381 13.89 -1.56 10.38
C TRP A 381 15.41 -1.72 10.52
N ALA A 382 15.93 -2.95 10.45
CA ALA A 382 17.36 -3.22 10.52
C ALA A 382 18.13 -2.69 9.30
N THR A 383 17.58 -2.85 8.09
CA THR A 383 18.20 -2.33 6.85
C THR A 383 18.26 -0.80 6.86
N GLN A 384 17.16 -0.15 7.25
CA GLN A 384 17.08 1.31 7.38
C GLN A 384 18.05 1.85 8.44
N SER A 385 18.38 1.07 9.47
CA SER A 385 19.40 1.47 10.45
C SER A 385 20.78 1.70 9.81
N LEU A 386 21.13 0.96 8.74
CA LEU A 386 22.41 1.13 8.04
C LEU A 386 22.41 2.42 7.23
N SER A 387 21.32 2.67 6.50
CA SER A 387 21.07 3.93 5.78
C SER A 387 21.21 5.14 6.70
N PHE A 388 20.51 5.10 7.83
CA PHE A 388 20.54 6.14 8.85
C PHE A 388 21.97 6.39 9.37
N GLN A 389 22.70 5.34 9.74
CA GLN A 389 24.05 5.47 10.26
C GLN A 389 25.03 6.05 9.23
N ARG A 390 24.90 5.68 7.95
CA ARG A 390 25.69 6.29 6.85
C ARG A 390 25.46 7.80 6.78
N LYS A 391 24.19 8.23 6.82
CA LYS A 391 23.83 9.65 6.81
C LYS A 391 24.36 10.38 8.05
N VAL A 392 24.18 9.83 9.25
CA VAL A 392 24.71 10.43 10.49
C VAL A 392 26.23 10.59 10.41
N SER A 393 26.96 9.57 9.94
CA SER A 393 28.42 9.66 9.75
C SER A 393 28.77 10.78 8.77
N ALA A 394 28.08 10.85 7.62
CA ALA A 394 28.30 11.90 6.62
C ALA A 394 28.08 13.31 7.21
N PHE A 395 27.03 13.48 8.01
CA PHE A 395 26.71 14.74 8.67
C PHE A 395 27.71 15.14 9.76
N GLN A 396 28.33 14.18 10.44
CA GLN A 396 29.37 14.42 11.45
C GLN A 396 30.69 14.91 10.85
N HIS A 397 30.97 14.57 9.59
CA HIS A 397 32.13 15.09 8.87
C HIS A 397 31.96 16.56 8.45
N ILE A 398 30.76 17.12 8.59
CA ILE A 398 30.47 18.54 8.37
C ILE A 398 30.56 19.28 9.70
N VAL A 399 31.41 20.29 9.77
CA VAL A 399 31.52 21.16 10.95
C VAL A 399 30.42 22.22 10.88
N TRP A 400 29.30 22.01 11.55
CA TRP A 400 28.18 22.95 11.62
C TRP A 400 28.50 24.15 12.53
N ASN A 401 29.46 25.00 12.16
CA ASN A 401 29.74 26.23 12.90
C ASN A 401 28.77 27.35 12.49
N ASP A 402 28.22 28.05 13.48
CA ASP A 402 27.16 29.05 13.33
C ASP A 402 27.49 30.14 12.27
N ASN A 403 26.52 30.33 11.37
CA ASN A 403 26.25 31.51 10.54
C ASN A 403 27.28 32.01 9.51
N GLN A 404 28.44 31.36 9.31
CA GLN A 404 29.41 31.82 8.29
C GLN A 404 30.01 30.74 7.38
N GLN A 405 29.47 29.52 7.38
CA GLN A 405 29.98 28.49 6.47
C GLN A 405 29.38 28.66 5.07
N VAL A 406 30.24 28.98 4.10
CA VAL A 406 29.89 28.86 2.68
C VAL A 406 29.93 27.38 2.34
N PHE A 407 28.76 26.76 2.18
CA PHE A 407 28.66 25.41 1.65
C PHE A 407 29.26 25.39 0.25
N THR A 408 30.41 24.73 0.09
CA THR A 408 31.03 24.59 -1.23
C THR A 408 30.36 23.45 -1.99
N ASN A 409 30.35 23.55 -3.32
CA ASN A 409 29.86 22.47 -4.18
C ASN A 409 30.57 21.14 -3.90
N SER A 410 31.85 21.16 -3.51
CA SER A 410 32.59 19.95 -3.13
C SER A 410 32.01 19.28 -1.89
N ILE A 411 31.74 20.06 -0.83
CA ILE A 411 31.16 19.53 0.41
C ILE A 411 29.78 18.93 0.14
N MET A 412 28.94 19.62 -0.64
CA MET A 412 27.62 19.11 -0.99
C MET A 412 27.66 17.88 -1.88
N THR A 413 28.63 17.81 -2.79
CA THR A 413 28.85 16.63 -3.64
C THR A 413 29.27 15.43 -2.80
N ASP A 414 30.16 15.62 -1.83
CA ASP A 414 30.63 14.53 -0.97
C ASP A 414 29.54 14.09 0.02
N LEU A 415 28.78 15.03 0.59
CA LEU A 415 27.59 14.70 1.41
C LEU A 415 26.56 13.92 0.59
N SER A 416 26.30 14.33 -0.66
CA SER A 416 25.37 13.64 -1.56
C SER A 416 25.82 12.20 -1.82
N LYS A 417 27.10 11.96 -2.14
CA LYS A 417 27.64 10.61 -2.36
C LYS A 417 27.43 9.69 -1.16
N GLU A 418 27.65 10.21 0.05
CA GLU A 418 27.52 9.43 1.28
C GLU A 418 26.06 9.15 1.68
N CYS A 419 25.17 10.12 1.45
CA CYS A 419 23.74 10.02 1.76
C CYS A 419 22.91 9.26 0.70
N CYS A 420 23.43 9.16 -0.52
CA CYS A 420 22.78 8.45 -1.62
C CYS A 420 22.94 6.94 -1.49
N GLU A 421 21.90 6.21 -1.93
CA GLU A 421 21.91 4.76 -2.07
C GLU A 421 21.74 4.36 -3.53
N PRO A 422 22.37 3.27 -3.98
CA PRO A 422 22.10 2.75 -5.31
C PRO A 422 20.62 2.36 -5.42
N GLU A 423 19.93 2.90 -6.42
CA GLU A 423 18.55 2.52 -6.75
C GLU A 423 18.52 1.43 -7.81
N ILE A 424 19.47 1.46 -8.75
CA ILE A 424 19.62 0.42 -9.77
C ILE A 424 20.13 -0.87 -9.13
N THR A 425 19.42 -1.96 -9.38
CA THR A 425 19.89 -3.29 -9.02
C THR A 425 20.37 -4.01 -10.28
N GLU A 426 21.66 -4.31 -10.34
CA GLU A 426 22.22 -5.05 -11.48
C GLU A 426 21.73 -6.51 -11.48
N LEU A 427 21.51 -7.08 -12.67
CA LEU A 427 21.11 -8.48 -12.84
C LEU A 427 22.07 -9.46 -12.15
N ARG A 428 23.39 -9.19 -12.20
CA ARG A 428 24.39 -10.00 -11.50
C ARG A 428 24.21 -9.97 -9.98
N SER A 429 23.73 -8.86 -9.42
CA SER A 429 23.50 -8.72 -7.99
C SER A 429 22.23 -9.45 -7.55
N MET A 430 21.19 -9.48 -8.41
CA MET A 430 19.93 -10.17 -8.14
C MET A 430 19.99 -11.69 -8.39
N TYR A 431 20.70 -12.12 -9.44
CA TYR A 431 20.66 -13.50 -9.94
C TYR A 431 22.03 -14.16 -10.07
N GLY A 432 23.12 -13.39 -10.04
CA GLY A 432 24.48 -13.89 -10.30
C GLY A 432 25.11 -14.64 -9.12
N ALA A 433 24.52 -14.58 -7.93
CA ALA A 433 24.97 -15.33 -6.76
C ALA A 433 23.87 -16.25 -6.23
N ALA A 434 24.27 -17.38 -5.65
CA ALA A 434 23.33 -18.31 -5.02
C ALA A 434 22.58 -17.64 -3.88
N ARG A 435 21.25 -17.67 -3.96
CA ARG A 435 20.36 -17.15 -2.92
C ARG A 435 20.49 -18.03 -1.67
N LYS A 436 20.89 -17.42 -0.55
CA LYS A 436 21.06 -18.12 0.73
C LYS A 436 19.95 -17.74 1.69
N LEU A 437 19.33 -18.74 2.31
CA LEU A 437 18.46 -18.55 3.46
C LEU A 437 19.33 -18.20 4.66
N GLN A 438 19.02 -17.06 5.28
CA GLN A 438 19.79 -16.51 6.39
C GLN A 438 18.85 -15.87 7.41
N THR A 439 19.26 -15.86 8.67
CA THR A 439 18.54 -15.11 9.71
C THR A 439 18.67 -13.60 9.49
N LEU A 440 17.73 -12.82 10.02
CA LEU A 440 17.81 -11.35 9.94
C LEU A 440 19.10 -10.82 10.56
N PHE A 441 19.54 -11.46 11.66
CA PHE A 441 20.82 -11.18 12.32
C PHE A 441 22.00 -11.30 11.36
N GLU A 442 22.13 -12.44 10.67
CA GLU A 442 23.24 -12.69 9.73
C GLU A 442 23.21 -11.75 8.53
N ILE A 443 22.01 -11.44 8.01
CA ILE A 443 21.85 -10.52 6.87
C ILE A 443 22.34 -9.13 7.28
N HIS A 444 21.87 -8.63 8.42
CA HIS A 444 22.27 -7.31 8.93
C HIS A 444 23.77 -7.26 9.24
N HIS A 445 24.30 -8.27 9.93
CA HIS A 445 25.72 -8.34 10.29
C HIS A 445 26.62 -8.29 9.05
N LYS A 446 26.34 -9.11 8.04
CA LYS A 446 27.11 -9.11 6.79
C LYS A 446 27.02 -7.77 6.07
N ARG A 447 25.82 -7.18 5.97
CA ARG A 447 25.64 -5.86 5.34
C ARG A 447 26.43 -4.78 6.08
N TYR A 448 26.41 -4.80 7.41
CA TYR A 448 27.20 -3.90 8.24
C TYR A 448 28.71 -4.04 7.94
N GLU A 449 29.24 -5.26 7.88
CA GLU A 449 30.67 -5.51 7.60
C GLU A 449 31.11 -5.05 6.21
N HIS A 450 30.22 -5.13 5.21
CA HIS A 450 30.50 -4.62 3.86
C HIS A 450 30.34 -3.10 3.74
N THR A 451 29.76 -2.46 4.76
CA THR A 451 29.58 -1.01 4.74
C THR A 451 30.87 -0.37 5.26
N HIS A 452 31.67 0.20 4.35
CA HIS A 452 33.00 0.78 4.65
C HIS A 452 32.99 2.06 5.50
N HIS A 453 31.84 2.50 6.01
CA HIS A 453 31.69 3.75 6.75
C HIS A 453 31.89 3.55 8.26
N HIS A 454 32.31 4.59 8.99
CA HIS A 454 32.43 4.61 10.44
C HIS A 454 31.04 4.61 11.12
N LEU A 455 30.32 3.49 11.00
CA LEU A 455 28.99 3.34 11.56
C LEU A 455 29.03 3.27 13.10
N SER A 456 27.99 3.77 13.76
CA SER A 456 27.86 3.78 15.22
C SER A 456 27.88 2.35 15.80
N ILE A 457 28.87 2.05 16.64
CA ILE A 457 28.96 0.76 17.36
C ILE A 457 27.75 0.60 18.30
N GLU A 458 27.33 1.67 18.97
CA GLU A 458 26.18 1.63 19.88
C GLU A 458 24.88 1.28 19.14
N THR A 459 24.63 1.91 17.98
CA THR A 459 23.45 1.62 17.16
C THR A 459 23.51 0.19 16.62
N LYS A 460 24.68 -0.25 16.15
CA LYS A 460 24.91 -1.64 15.72
C LYS A 460 24.55 -2.63 16.82
N ASP A 461 25.09 -2.45 18.02
CA ASP A 461 24.90 -3.39 19.12
C ASP A 461 23.44 -3.42 19.59
N ALA A 462 22.76 -2.27 19.62
CA ALA A 462 21.34 -2.19 19.91
C ALA A 462 20.49 -2.93 18.87
N VAL A 463 20.80 -2.76 17.57
CA VAL A 463 20.13 -3.47 16.47
C VAL A 463 20.36 -4.98 16.56
N LEU A 464 21.62 -5.40 16.69
CA LEU A 464 21.97 -6.81 16.82
C LEU A 464 21.34 -7.46 18.05
N LYS A 465 21.28 -6.74 19.18
CA LYS A 465 20.58 -7.23 20.38
C LYS A 465 19.08 -7.45 20.08
N ARG A 466 18.39 -6.46 19.51
CA ARG A 466 16.96 -6.60 19.18
C ARG A 466 16.70 -7.72 18.18
N LEU A 467 17.58 -7.90 17.19
CA LEU A 467 17.48 -9.01 16.24
C LEU A 467 17.73 -10.38 16.89
N ARG A 468 18.61 -10.48 17.90
CA ARG A 468 18.76 -11.71 18.69
C ARG A 468 17.53 -12.00 19.54
N ASP A 469 16.98 -10.97 20.18
CA ASP A 469 15.86 -11.11 21.11
C ASP A 469 14.53 -11.40 20.37
N TYR A 470 14.30 -10.80 19.20
CA TYR A 470 13.01 -10.82 18.50
C TYR A 470 13.06 -11.24 17.03
N GLY A 471 14.23 -11.27 16.40
CA GLY A 471 14.38 -11.71 15.00
C GLY A 471 14.20 -13.22 14.82
N GLY A 472 14.28 -13.98 15.91
CA GLY A 472 14.03 -15.43 15.91
C GLY A 472 14.96 -16.22 15.00
N THR A 473 14.55 -17.45 14.68
CA THR A 473 15.28 -18.37 13.78
C THR A 473 14.73 -18.38 12.35
N LYS A 474 13.66 -17.64 12.09
CA LYS A 474 13.07 -17.50 10.75
C LYS A 474 14.14 -16.97 9.78
N GLN A 475 14.20 -17.58 8.61
CA GLN A 475 15.18 -17.26 7.58
C GLN A 475 14.48 -16.64 6.37
N ARG A 476 15.18 -15.73 5.70
CA ARG A 476 14.79 -15.23 4.38
C ARG A 476 15.98 -15.20 3.44
N LEU A 477 15.69 -15.09 2.14
CA LEU A 477 16.72 -14.92 1.13
C LEU A 477 17.36 -13.54 1.30
N SER A 478 18.68 -13.49 1.35
CA SER A 478 19.46 -12.27 1.63
C SER A 478 19.34 -11.16 0.56
N GLN A 479 18.83 -11.52 -0.63
CA GLN A 479 18.68 -10.66 -1.81
C GLN A 479 17.21 -10.29 -2.11
N LEU A 480 16.28 -10.52 -1.17
CA LEU A 480 14.87 -10.17 -1.37
C LEU A 480 14.67 -8.64 -1.37
N LEU A 481 14.05 -8.15 -2.45
CA LEU A 481 13.41 -6.84 -2.57
C LEU A 481 11.92 -7.02 -2.21
N ASP A 482 11.60 -6.93 -0.92
CA ASP A 482 10.23 -7.09 -0.38
C ASP A 482 9.62 -5.72 -0.01
N GLU A 483 9.68 -4.73 -0.91
CA GLU A 483 9.17 -3.39 -0.60
C GLU A 483 8.10 -2.97 -1.61
N GLU A 484 6.84 -2.92 -1.20
CA GLU A 484 5.82 -2.18 -1.96
C GLU A 484 6.24 -0.70 -2.01
N GLN A 485 6.35 -0.14 -3.21
CA GLN A 485 6.88 1.21 -3.41
C GLN A 485 5.79 2.12 -3.95
N LYS A 486 5.74 3.34 -3.44
CA LYS A 486 5.01 4.43 -4.09
C LYS A 486 5.97 5.34 -4.81
N ARG A 487 5.70 5.57 -6.09
CA ARG A 487 6.56 6.32 -7.00
C ARG A 487 5.81 7.48 -7.64
N GLU A 488 6.38 8.67 -7.49
CA GLU A 488 5.93 9.88 -8.16
C GLU A 488 7.06 10.36 -9.07
N LEU A 489 6.75 10.49 -10.36
CA LEU A 489 7.66 11.07 -11.34
C LEU A 489 7.20 12.50 -11.61
N GLU A 490 7.84 13.45 -10.94
CA GLU A 490 7.70 14.86 -11.26
C GLU A 490 8.78 15.24 -12.29
N GLN A 491 8.35 15.76 -13.43
CA GLN A 491 9.25 16.35 -14.41
C GLN A 491 9.39 17.84 -14.09
N GLU A 492 10.37 18.18 -13.25
CA GLU A 492 10.70 19.59 -13.00
C GLU A 492 11.44 20.16 -14.21
N LEU A 493 10.82 21.14 -14.88
CA LEU A 493 11.47 22.01 -15.86
C LEU A 493 12.02 23.22 -15.11
N GLU A 494 13.30 23.20 -14.75
CA GLU A 494 13.97 24.40 -14.21
C GLU A 494 14.19 25.43 -15.34
N GLU A 495 13.40 26.51 -15.33
CA GLU A 495 13.71 27.74 -16.07
C GLU A 495 14.58 28.67 -15.19
N GLU A 496 15.90 28.63 -15.35
CA GLU A 496 16.78 29.65 -14.78
C GLU A 496 16.64 30.98 -15.53
N ARG A 497 15.87 31.93 -14.99
CA ARG A 497 15.87 33.32 -15.46
C ARG A 497 17.01 34.11 -14.82
N GLN A 498 18.06 34.40 -15.58
CA GLN A 498 19.04 35.41 -15.20
C GLN A 498 18.43 36.82 -15.36
N LEU A 499 18.00 37.41 -14.24
CA LEU A 499 17.53 38.79 -14.17
C LEU A 499 18.72 39.76 -14.11
N GLU A 500 19.03 40.40 -15.23
CA GLU A 500 19.97 41.52 -15.27
C GLU A 500 19.31 42.76 -14.64
N ARG A 501 19.61 43.03 -13.37
CA ARG A 501 19.08 44.21 -12.66
C ARG A 501 19.87 45.46 -13.07
N PRO A 502 19.23 46.63 -13.21
CA PRO A 502 19.94 47.86 -13.47
C PRO A 502 20.97 48.15 -12.35
N PRO A 503 22.07 48.86 -12.68
CA PRO A 503 23.10 49.19 -11.72
C PRO A 503 22.53 49.98 -10.53
N SER A 504 23.10 49.76 -9.34
CA SER A 504 22.73 50.46 -8.12
C SER A 504 22.89 51.97 -8.33
N VAL A 505 21.85 52.74 -8.03
CA VAL A 505 21.86 54.21 -8.03
C VAL A 505 21.84 54.72 -6.60
N GLU A 506 22.61 55.79 -6.34
CA GLU A 506 22.59 56.44 -5.03
C GLU A 506 21.24 57.16 -4.81
N PRO A 507 20.59 56.95 -3.65
CA PRO A 507 19.35 57.64 -3.33
C PRO A 507 19.58 59.15 -3.20
N CYS A 508 18.67 59.94 -3.78
CA CYS A 508 18.70 61.40 -3.68
C CYS A 508 18.61 61.83 -2.20
N LYS A 509 19.54 62.67 -1.76
CA LYS A 509 19.52 63.22 -0.40
C LYS A 509 18.35 64.19 -0.28
N PRO A 510 17.39 63.99 0.64
CA PRO A 510 16.26 64.89 0.80
C PRO A 510 16.77 66.26 1.28
N ILE A 511 16.42 67.30 0.53
CA ILE A 511 16.62 68.69 0.95
C ILE A 511 15.35 69.13 1.65
N MET A 512 15.41 69.34 2.97
CA MET A 512 14.32 69.93 3.74
C MET A 512 14.15 71.38 3.29
N HIS A 513 12.91 71.77 2.97
CA HIS A 513 12.59 73.15 2.62
C HIS A 513 12.78 74.03 3.86
N LYS A 514 13.31 75.25 3.70
CA LYS A 514 13.65 76.18 4.81
C LYS A 514 12.47 76.56 5.73
N GLU A 515 11.25 76.22 5.35
CA GLU A 515 10.05 76.44 6.18
C GLU A 515 9.78 75.28 7.16
N ILE A 516 10.58 74.21 7.09
CA ILE A 516 10.52 73.03 7.99
C ILE A 516 11.84 72.95 8.81
N GLU A 517 12.68 74.00 8.82
CA GLU A 517 13.85 74.12 9.72
C GLU A 517 13.48 74.79 11.04
#